data_AF-A0AAV8YIC4-F1
#
_entry.id   AF-A0AAV8YIC4-F1
#
_cell.length_a   1.000
_cell.length_b   1.000
_cell.length_c   1.000
_cell.angle_alpha   90.00
_cell.angle_beta   90.00
_cell.angle_gamma   90.00
#
_symmetry.space_group_name_H-M   'P 1'
#
loop_
_entity.id
_entity.type
_entity.pdbx_description
1 polymer ?
#
loop_
_entity_poly.entity_id
_entity_poly.type
_entity_poly.pdbx_seq_one_letter_code
_entity_poly.pdbx_strand_id
1 'polypeptide(L)' 'MRNFLTSAQVLESFIDRIKEVNPVLNCVVADRFNEARKEARTADDLVNSGLFSTEKLAAEKTLSRGAIYHQGLYSHQR' A
#
# COMPACT_ATOMS: atom_id res chain seq x y z
N MET A 1 -15.97 -8.89 -19.78
CA MET A 1 -16.06 -8.99 -18.31
C MET A 1 -15.04 -8.01 -17.73
N ARG A 2 -15.45 -6.97 -16.98
CA ARG A 2 -14.47 -6.06 -16.34
C ARG A 2 -13.93 -6.76 -15.10
N ASN A 3 -12.63 -7.03 -15.08
CA ASN A 3 -11.97 -7.68 -13.95
C ASN A 3 -11.70 -6.60 -12.89
N PHE A 4 -12.60 -6.45 -11.91
CA PHE A 4 -12.40 -5.53 -10.80
C PHE A 4 -11.40 -6.13 -9.82
N LEU A 5 -10.26 -5.45 -9.65
CA LEU A 5 -9.23 -5.79 -8.68
C LEU A 5 -9.36 -4.85 -7.49
N THR A 6 -9.52 -5.41 -6.29
CA THR A 6 -9.66 -4.62 -5.07
C THR A 6 -8.31 -4.39 -4.37
N SER A 7 -8.22 -3.33 -3.58
CA SER A 7 -7.07 -3.02 -2.73
C SER A 7 -6.77 -4.16 -1.76
N ALA A 8 -7.81 -4.79 -1.19
CA ALA A 8 -7.65 -5.95 -0.32
C ALA A 8 -7.01 -7.16 -1.06
N GLN A 9 -7.43 -7.45 -2.29
CA GLN A 9 -6.85 -8.53 -3.09
C GLN A 9 -5.37 -8.28 -3.42
N VAL A 10 -5.04 -7.04 -3.77
CA VAL A 10 -3.65 -6.62 -4.02
C VAL A 10 -2.83 -6.79 -2.75
N LEU A 11 -3.32 -6.30 -1.61
CA LEU A 11 -2.62 -6.37 -0.33
C LEU A 11 -2.31 -7.82 0.07
N GLU A 12 -3.26 -8.75 -0.04
CA GLU A 12 -2.99 -10.15 0.33
C GLU A 12 -1.87 -10.73 -0.54
N SER A 13 -1.83 -10.41 -1.85
CA SER A 13 -0.74 -10.84 -2.74
C SER A 13 0.63 -10.33 -2.26
N PHE A 14 0.70 -9.11 -1.74
CA PHE A 14 1.93 -8.57 -1.14
C PHE A 14 2.28 -9.25 0.18
N ILE A 15 1.31 -9.49 1.06
CA ILE A 15 1.53 -10.18 2.34
C ILE A 15 2.06 -11.59 2.09
N ASP A 16 1.49 -12.31 1.13
CA ASP A 16 1.94 -13.66 0.77
C ASP A 16 3.38 -13.65 0.28
N ARG A 17 3.74 -12.68 -0.58
CA ARG A 17 5.14 -12.52 -1.02
C ARG A 17 6.07 -12.16 0.14
N ILE A 18 5.64 -11.32 1.08
CA ILE A 18 6.45 -10.99 2.26
C ILE A 18 6.68 -12.24 3.11
N LYS A 19 5.66 -13.07 3.34
CA LYS A 19 5.81 -14.32 4.10
C LYS A 19 6.75 -15.31 3.43
N GLU A 20 6.75 -15.36 2.09
CA GLU A 20 7.65 -16.21 1.31
C GLU A 20 9.11 -15.73 1.40
N VAL A 21 9.34 -14.42 1.29
CA VAL A 21 10.68 -13.85 1.11
C VAL A 21 11.34 -13.41 2.42
N ASN A 22 10.57 -12.93 3.40
CA ASN A 22 11.09 -12.40 4.65
C ASN A 22 11.91 -13.41 5.48
N PRO A 23 11.63 -14.73 5.47
CA PRO A 23 12.49 -15.70 6.16
C PRO A 23 13.93 -15.72 5.63
N VAL A 24 14.16 -15.34 4.37
CA VAL A 24 15.49 -15.27 3.75
C VAL A 24 16.12 -13.89 3.95
N LEU A 25 15.33 -12.83 3.72
CA LEU A 25 15.86 -11.45 3.76
C LEU A 25 15.87 -10.82 5.14
N ASN A 26 15.00 -11.27 6.05
CA ASN A 26 14.78 -10.72 7.39
C ASN A 26 14.62 -9.19 7.40
N CYS A 27 13.85 -8.64 6.45
CA CYS A 27 13.67 -7.20 6.24
C CYS A 27 12.41 -6.63 6.88
N VAL A 28 11.51 -7.49 7.37
CA VAL A 28 10.28 -7.11 8.07
C VAL A 28 10.36 -7.64 9.48
N VAL A 29 10.41 -6.70 10.44
CA VAL A 29 10.60 -7.00 11.87
C VAL A 29 9.26 -7.05 12.62
N ALA A 30 8.25 -6.31 12.16
CA ALA A 30 6.95 -6.20 12.81
C ALA A 30 5.79 -6.37 11.82
N ASP A 31 4.86 -7.26 12.15
CA ASP A 31 3.72 -7.59 11.30
C ASP A 31 2.55 -6.61 11.55
N ARG A 32 2.44 -5.58 10.69
CA ARG A 32 1.27 -4.66 10.66
C ARG A 32 0.15 -5.15 9.72
N PHE A 33 0.14 -6.43 9.35
CA PHE A 33 -0.76 -6.97 8.33
C PHE A 33 -2.24 -6.79 8.67
N ASN A 34 -2.62 -6.89 9.94
CA ASN A 34 -4.02 -6.72 10.34
C ASN A 34 -4.52 -5.28 10.20
N GLU A 35 -3.67 -4.29 10.50
CA GLU A 35 -3.98 -2.88 10.26
C GLU A 35 -4.03 -2.59 8.76
N ALA A 36 -3.04 -3.06 8.01
CA ALA A 36 -3.01 -2.91 6.56
C ALA A 36 -4.28 -3.49 5.90
N ARG A 37 -4.75 -4.65 6.36
CA ARG A 37 -6.02 -5.24 5.90
C ARG A 37 -7.24 -4.36 6.18
N LYS A 38 -7.29 -3.71 7.34
CA LYS A 38 -8.36 -2.76 7.67
C LYS A 38 -8.31 -1.56 6.73
N GLU A 39 -7.13 -0.98 6.54
CA GLU A 39 -6.93 0.17 5.65
C GLU A 39 -7.29 -0.17 4.19
N ALA A 40 -6.91 -1.35 3.69
CA ALA A 40 -7.24 -1.79 2.34
C ALA A 40 -8.74 -1.97 2.14
N ARG A 41 -9.47 -2.53 3.12
CA ARG A 41 -10.93 -2.60 3.07
C ARG A 41 -11.57 -1.22 3.08
N THR A 42 -11.11 -0.32 3.95
CA THR A 42 -11.60 1.07 3.95
C THR A 42 -11.37 1.75 2.59
N ALA A 43 -10.23 1.50 1.95
CA ALA A 43 -9.97 2.02 0.61
C ALA A 43 -10.95 1.45 -0.44
N ASP A 44 -11.25 0.15 -0.37
CA ASP A 44 -12.24 -0.49 -1.24
C ASP A 44 -13.64 0.10 -1.02
N ASP A 45 -14.02 0.33 0.23
CA ASP A 45 -15.30 0.96 0.58
C ASP A 45 -15.39 2.40 0.05
N LEU A 46 -14.29 3.17 0.14
CA LEU A 46 -14.22 4.52 -0.41
C LEU A 46 -14.36 4.53 -1.95
N VAL A 47 -13.69 3.61 -2.64
CA VAL A 47 -13.83 3.44 -4.09
C VAL A 47 -15.26 3.05 -4.47
N ASN A 48 -15.86 2.11 -3.72
CA ASN A 48 -17.21 1.61 -3.98
C ASN A 48 -18.30 2.65 -3.65
N SER A 49 -18.05 3.54 -2.70
CA SER A 49 -18.99 4.62 -2.32
C SER A 49 -19.26 5.62 -3.45
N GLY A 50 -18.41 5.67 -4.48
CA GLY A 50 -18.52 6.64 -5.58
C GLY A 50 -18.26 8.10 -5.18
N LEU A 51 -17.81 8.35 -3.94
CA LEU A 51 -17.52 9.70 -3.42
C LEU A 51 -16.34 10.39 -4.10
N PHE A 52 -15.50 9.63 -4.81
CA PHE A 52 -14.32 10.14 -5.48
C PHE A 52 -14.32 9.66 -6.94
N SER A 53 -14.19 10.60 -7.88
CA SER A 53 -14.00 10.24 -9.28
C SER A 53 -12.62 9.61 -9.48
N THR A 54 -12.46 8.83 -10.55
CA THR A 54 -11.18 8.22 -10.93
C THR A 54 -10.06 9.25 -11.05
N GLU A 55 -10.38 10.44 -11.55
CA GLU A 55 -9.44 11.55 -11.72
C GLU A 55 -9.05 12.14 -10.35
N LYS A 56 -10.00 12.26 -9.42
CA LYS A 56 -9.73 12.76 -8.07
C LYS A 56 -8.89 11.78 -7.25
N LEU A 57 -9.19 10.47 -7.34
CA LEU A 57 -8.37 9.43 -6.71
C LEU A 57 -6.94 9.40 -7.28
N ALA A 58 -6.79 9.58 -8.60
CA ALA A 58 -5.49 9.61 -9.24
C ALA A 58 -4.65 10.84 -8.82
N ALA A 59 -5.29 11.99 -8.61
CA ALA A 59 -4.61 13.22 -8.18
C ALA A 59 -4.22 13.20 -6.70
N GLU A 60 -5.09 12.68 -5.83
CA GLU A 60 -4.91 12.73 -4.37
C GLU A 60 -4.07 11.55 -3.86
N LYS A 61 -4.17 10.40 -4.53
CA LYS A 61 -3.36 9.20 -4.29
C LYS A 61 -2.39 8.97 -5.43
N THR A 62 -1.75 10.04 -5.92
CA THR A 62 -0.43 9.86 -6.54
C THR A 62 0.42 9.16 -5.49
N LEU A 63 0.70 7.86 -5.70
CA LEU A 63 1.82 7.19 -5.08
C LEU A 63 3.02 8.10 -5.30
N SER A 64 3.33 8.89 -4.28
CA SER A 64 4.66 9.22 -3.80
C SER A 64 5.79 8.81 -4.75
N ARG A 65 5.84 9.41 -5.95
CA ARG A 65 7.06 9.46 -6.75
C ARG A 65 8.02 10.50 -6.14
N GLY A 66 7.56 11.26 -5.13
CA GLY A 66 8.34 12.23 -4.37
C GLY A 66 8.28 12.12 -2.83
N ALA A 67 7.31 11.46 -2.18
CA ALA A 67 7.22 11.49 -0.71
C ALA A 67 8.08 10.43 0.00
N ILE A 68 8.69 9.48 -0.72
CA ILE A 68 9.82 8.68 -0.19
C ILE A 68 11.14 9.48 -0.17
N TYR A 69 11.20 10.68 -0.74
CA TYR A 69 12.39 11.55 -0.66
C TYR A 69 12.32 12.64 0.42
N HIS A 70 11.22 12.76 1.16
CA HIS A 70 11.05 13.86 2.12
C HIS A 70 10.98 13.46 3.61
N GLN A 71 11.05 12.18 3.97
CA GLN A 71 11.16 11.75 5.37
C GLN A 71 12.29 10.74 5.55
N GLY A 72 13.50 11.28 5.71
CA GLY A 72 14.77 10.56 5.87
C GLY A 72 15.88 11.33 5.16
N LEU A 73 16.38 12.43 5.71
CA LEU A 73 17.55 12.37 6.59
C LEU A 73 18.54 11.26 6.19
N TYR A 74 19.18 11.40 5.03
CA TYR A 74 20.56 10.92 4.87
C TYR A 74 21.50 11.90 5.57
N SER A 75 21.46 11.88 6.90
CA SER A 75 22.50 12.46 7.74
C SER A 75 23.55 11.40 8.02
N HIS A 76 24.26 10.92 6.99
CA HIS A 76 25.63 10.44 7.17
C HIS A 76 26.49 11.23 6.20
N GLN A 77 27.00 12.33 6.75
CA GLN A 77 28.27 12.90 6.35
C GLN A 77 29.35 11.80 6.44
N ARG A 78 30.43 12.03 5.68
CA ARG A 78 31.71 11.32 5.74
C ARG A 78 32.08 10.71 7.08
#